data_AF-A0A9D5U361-F1
#
_entry.id   AF-A0A9D5U361-F1
#
_cell.length_a   1.000
_cell.length_b   1.000
_cell.length_c   1.000
_cell.angle_alpha   90.00
_cell.angle_beta   90.00
_cell.angle_gamma   90.00
#
_symmetry.space_group_name_H-M   'P 1'
#
loop_
_entity.id
_entity.type
_entity.pdbx_description
1 polymer ?
#
loop_
_entity_poly.entity_id
_entity_poly.type
_entity_poly.pdbx_seq_one_letter_code
_entity_poly.pdbx_strand_id
1 'polypeptide(L)'
;MVGTIPRIVPAFRIHVGGDFFSAAYISAWREIIQAFPQVRFWAYTRSWADPALLPALDALRALPNVELFGSCDPTMPLPPAGWRIAFIDTDPRAKGLACPEQQGELPDCLACSYCFKRGGHVIFKTH
;
A
#
# COMPACT_ATOMS: atom_id res chain seq x y z
N MET A 1 -21.05 -3.16 -22.86
CA MET A 1 -21.70 -2.67 -21.63
C MET A 1 -20.62 -2.05 -20.77
N VAL A 2 -20.62 -0.72 -20.61
CA VAL A 2 -19.78 -0.07 -19.60
C VAL A 2 -20.40 -0.47 -18.26
N GLY A 3 -19.67 -1.28 -17.49
CA GLY A 3 -20.12 -1.72 -16.17
C GLY A 3 -20.46 -0.49 -15.32
N THR A 4 -21.62 -0.54 -14.68
CA THR A 4 -22.01 0.45 -13.68
C THR A 4 -20.93 0.53 -12.62
N ILE A 5 -20.22 1.66 -12.54
CA ILE A 5 -19.29 1.93 -11.45
C ILE A 5 -20.10 1.86 -10.15
N PRO A 6 -19.75 0.98 -9.20
CA PRO A 6 -20.44 0.90 -7.93
C PRO A 6 -20.49 2.29 -7.29
N ARG A 7 -21.69 2.72 -6.87
CA ARG A 7 -21.92 4.05 -6.28
C ARG A 7 -21.13 4.27 -4.98
N ILE A 8 -20.55 3.20 -4.43
CA ILE A 8 -19.66 3.18 -3.26
C ILE A 8 -18.45 2.31 -3.61
N VAL A 9 -17.27 2.90 -3.63
CA VAL A 9 -15.99 2.18 -3.80
C VAL A 9 -15.49 1.80 -2.39
N PRO A 10 -15.52 0.52 -1.97
CA PRO A 10 -15.16 0.15 -0.61
C PRO A 10 -13.65 0.30 -0.33
N ALA A 11 -12.83 0.15 -1.37
CA ALA A 11 -11.38 0.24 -1.27
C ALA A 11 -10.75 0.80 -2.55
N PHE A 12 -9.70 1.60 -2.41
CA PHE A 12 -8.98 2.24 -3.52
C PHE A 12 -7.46 2.06 -3.40
N ARG A 13 -6.83 1.42 -4.39
CA ARG A 13 -5.38 1.32 -4.46
C ARG A 13 -4.78 2.59 -5.04
N ILE A 14 -3.97 3.28 -4.25
CA ILE A 14 -3.14 4.37 -4.72
C ILE A 14 -1.99 3.74 -5.49
N HIS A 15 -1.90 4.09 -6.76
CA HIS A 15 -0.92 3.59 -7.74
C HIS A 15 -1.05 2.09 -8.09
N VAL A 16 -1.38 1.85 -9.36
CA VAL A 16 -1.12 0.56 -10.02
C VAL A 16 0.30 0.57 -10.61
N GLY A 17 0.79 1.74 -11.00
CA GLY A 17 2.18 2.02 -11.38
C GLY A 17 2.57 3.46 -11.02
N GLY A 18 3.87 3.72 -10.94
CA GLY A 18 4.43 4.97 -10.40
C GLY A 18 4.60 4.93 -8.88
N ASP A 19 5.04 6.06 -8.31
CA ASP A 19 5.27 6.22 -6.88
C ASP A 19 5.04 7.68 -6.44
N PHE A 20 5.13 7.95 -5.14
CA PHE A 20 5.12 9.31 -4.60
C PHE A 20 6.43 10.03 -4.93
N PHE A 21 6.36 11.21 -5.55
CA PHE A 21 7.55 11.93 -6.04
C PHE A 21 7.73 13.34 -5.46
N SER A 22 6.77 13.84 -4.66
CA SER A 22 6.90 15.13 -3.98
C SER A 22 6.01 15.23 -2.74
N ALA A 23 6.41 16.06 -1.78
CA ALA A 23 5.60 16.33 -0.59
C ALA A 23 4.23 16.96 -0.93
N ALA A 24 4.17 17.83 -1.94
CA ALA A 24 2.93 18.42 -2.42
C ALA A 24 1.97 17.35 -2.98
N TYR A 25 2.51 16.38 -3.73
CA TYR A 25 1.71 15.27 -4.25
C TYR A 25 1.18 14.35 -3.15
N ILE A 26 2.00 14.08 -2.12
CA ILE A 26 1.57 13.34 -0.93
C ILE A 26 0.46 14.09 -0.19
N SER A 27 0.58 15.42 -0.05
CA SER A 27 -0.45 16.27 0.56
C SER A 27 -1.78 16.21 -0.20
N ALA A 28 -1.75 16.24 -1.53
CA ALA A 28 -2.95 16.12 -2.34
C ALA A 28 -3.67 14.78 -2.09
N TRP A 29 -2.92 13.67 -1.96
CA TRP A 29 -3.51 12.37 -1.58
C TRP A 29 -4.09 12.38 -0.17
N ARG A 30 -3.44 13.04 0.78
CA ARG A 30 -3.95 13.20 2.13
C ARG A 30 -5.32 13.90 2.14
N GLU A 31 -5.47 14.98 1.37
CA GLU A 31 -6.75 15.69 1.25
C GLU A 31 -7.85 14.79 0.67
N ILE A 32 -7.55 14.02 -0.39
CA ILE A 32 -8.48 13.05 -0.97
C ILE A 32 -8.89 12.00 0.07
N ILE A 33 -7.92 11.38 0.77
CA ILE A 33 -8.19 10.34 1.75
C ILE A 33 -9.10 10.86 2.87
N GLN A 34 -8.88 12.09 3.34
CA GLN A 34 -9.70 12.71 4.38
C GLN A 34 -11.11 13.07 3.89
N ALA A 35 -11.27 13.44 2.62
CA ALA A 35 -12.57 13.73 2.02
C ALA A 35 -13.44 12.47 1.83
N PHE A 36 -12.85 11.28 1.81
CA PHE A 36 -13.54 10.00 1.61
C PHE A 36 -13.31 9.01 2.78
N PRO A 37 -13.78 9.34 4.01
CA PRO A 37 -13.54 8.52 5.20
C PRO A 37 -14.15 7.10 5.12
N GLN A 38 -15.14 6.90 4.26
CA GLN A 38 -15.79 5.61 4.00
C GLN A 38 -14.99 4.66 3.09
N VAL A 39 -13.97 5.18 2.39
CA VAL A 39 -13.14 4.41 1.46
C VAL A 39 -11.85 3.97 2.16
N ARG A 40 -11.46 2.71 1.98
CA ARG A 40 -10.16 2.19 2.44
C ARG A 40 -9.10 2.37 1.38
N PHE A 41 -8.11 3.21 1.64
CA PHE A 41 -7.00 3.42 0.74
C PHE A 41 -5.83 2.50 1.08
N TRP A 42 -5.04 2.12 0.08
CA TRP A 42 -3.74 1.49 0.33
C TRP A 42 -2.76 1.74 -0.80
N ALA A 43 -1.47 1.71 -0.50
CA ALA A 43 -0.40 1.84 -1.49
C ALA A 43 0.86 1.06 -1.06
N TYR A 44 1.70 0.74 -2.04
CA TYR A 44 3.06 0.25 -1.83
C TYR A 44 4.01 1.26 -2.45
N THR A 45 4.97 1.76 -1.67
CA THR A 45 5.88 2.82 -2.11
C THR A 45 7.32 2.45 -1.80
N ARG A 46 8.28 2.84 -2.64
CA ARG A 46 9.72 2.83 -2.32
C ARG A 46 10.19 4.21 -1.84
N SER A 47 9.38 5.25 -2.05
CA SER A 47 9.68 6.62 -1.66
C SER A 47 9.84 6.86 -0.17
N TRP A 48 9.51 5.87 0.68
CA TRP A 48 9.92 5.90 2.11
C TRP A 48 11.45 5.96 2.29
N ALA A 49 12.21 5.51 1.29
CA ALA A 49 13.67 5.58 1.31
C ALA A 49 14.22 6.98 0.99
N ASP A 50 13.38 7.91 0.51
CA ASP A 50 13.74 9.30 0.32
C ASP A 50 13.48 10.09 1.63
N PRO A 51 14.54 10.57 2.31
CA PRO A 51 14.39 11.32 3.56
C PRO A 51 13.55 12.60 3.41
N ALA A 52 13.50 13.20 2.21
CA ALA A 52 12.72 14.41 1.96
C ALA A 52 11.21 14.11 1.90
N LEU A 53 10.82 12.88 1.55
CA LEU A 53 9.42 12.47 1.42
C LEU A 53 8.91 11.76 2.68
N LEU A 54 9.80 11.12 3.43
CA LEU A 54 9.45 10.29 4.59
C LEU A 54 8.52 11.00 5.60
N PRO A 55 8.74 12.27 6.02
CA PRO A 55 7.83 12.94 6.96
C PRO A 55 6.40 13.11 6.42
N ALA A 56 6.26 13.38 5.12
CA ALA A 56 4.95 13.52 4.48
C ALA A 56 4.25 12.16 4.36
N LEU A 57 5.00 11.10 4.06
CA LEU A 57 4.49 9.73 4.02
C LEU A 57 4.08 9.24 5.41
N ASP A 58 4.84 9.58 6.46
CA ASP A 58 4.47 9.30 7.85
C ASP A 58 3.16 9.99 8.24
N ALA A 59 2.98 11.26 7.85
CA ALA A 59 1.73 11.97 8.06
C ALA A 59 0.56 11.35 7.27
N LEU A 60 0.79 10.87 6.04
CA LEU A 60 -0.20 10.20 5.22
C LEU A 60 -0.65 8.88 5.88
N ARG A 61 0.29 8.01 6.26
CA ARG A 61 -0.01 6.69 6.84
C ARG A 61 -0.63 6.75 8.23
N ALA A 62 -0.57 7.91 8.90
CA ALA A 62 -1.22 8.13 10.19
C ALA A 62 -2.76 8.26 10.08
N LEU A 63 -3.30 8.45 8.87
CA LEU A 63 -4.75 8.55 8.66
C LEU A 63 -5.44 7.19 8.91
N PRO A 64 -6.66 7.18 9.48
CA PRO A 64 -7.32 5.96 9.93
C PRO A 64 -7.87 5.07 8.80
N ASN A 65 -7.97 5.61 7.58
CA ASN A 65 -8.54 4.96 6.42
C ASN A 65 -7.53 4.73 5.28
N VAL A 66 -6.22 4.73 5.59
CA VAL A 66 -5.17 4.36 4.63
C VAL A 66 -4.18 3.38 5.24
N GLU A 67 -3.71 2.44 4.41
CA GLU A 67 -2.63 1.50 4.73
C GLU A 67 -1.48 1.73 3.75
N LEU A 68 -0.36 2.27 4.24
CA LEU A 68 0.82 2.53 3.42
C LEU A 68 1.92 1.52 3.76
N PHE A 69 2.41 0.83 2.73
CA PHE A 69 3.47 -0.16 2.86
C PHE A 69 4.78 0.38 2.32
N GLY A 70 5.85 0.09 3.04
CA GLY A 70 7.20 0.19 2.51
C GLY A 70 7.45 -1.00 1.60
N SER A 71 7.47 -0.77 0.29
CA SER A 71 7.87 -1.75 -0.71
C SER A 71 9.38 -1.94 -0.64
N CYS A 72 9.82 -3.18 -0.51
CA CYS A 72 11.22 -3.55 -0.28
C CYS A 72 11.65 -4.71 -1.18
N ASP A 73 12.90 -4.63 -1.61
CA ASP A 73 13.65 -5.72 -2.24
C ASP A 73 15.02 -5.87 -1.53
N PRO A 74 15.78 -6.94 -1.80
CA PRO A 74 17.07 -7.20 -1.15
C PRO A 74 18.10 -6.06 -1.19
N THR A 75 18.00 -5.18 -2.19
CA THR A 75 18.94 -4.06 -2.42
C THR A 75 18.60 -2.81 -1.60
N MET A 76 17.40 -2.76 -1.02
CA MET A 76 16.96 -1.66 -0.16
C MET A 76 17.19 -1.96 1.32
N PRO A 77 17.37 -0.93 2.17
CA PRO A 77 17.25 -1.12 3.62
C PRO A 77 15.82 -1.55 4.01
N LEU A 78 15.59 -1.86 5.28
CA LEU A 78 14.23 -2.00 5.79
C LEU A 78 13.64 -0.61 6.12
N PRO A 79 12.32 -0.40 5.98
CA PRO A 79 11.68 0.85 6.34
C PRO A 79 11.78 1.11 7.85
N PRO A 80 11.58 2.36 8.30
CA PRO A 80 11.55 2.70 9.72
C PRO A 80 10.54 1.86 10.52
N ALA A 81 10.76 1.76 11.82
CA ALA A 81 9.88 1.00 12.71
C ALA A 81 8.41 1.48 12.62
N GLY A 82 7.48 0.53 12.67
CA GLY A 82 6.04 0.80 12.59
C GLY A 82 5.47 0.87 11.18
N TRP A 83 6.31 0.76 10.15
CA TRP A 83 5.84 0.55 8.77
C TRP A 83 5.37 -0.89 8.55
N ARG A 84 4.29 -1.05 7.78
CA ARG A 84 4.00 -2.34 7.14
C ARG A 84 4.93 -2.50 5.95
N ILE A 85 5.42 -3.71 5.71
CA ILE A 85 6.39 -3.98 4.65
C ILE A 85 5.75 -4.88 3.61
N ALA A 86 5.96 -4.52 2.35
CA ALA A 86 5.65 -5.36 1.20
C ALA A 86 6.97 -5.88 0.64
N PHE A 87 7.24 -7.17 0.87
CA PHE A 87 8.42 -7.85 0.38
C PHE A 87 8.15 -8.50 -0.98
N ILE A 88 9.22 -8.68 -1.77
CA ILE A 88 9.25 -9.72 -2.79
C ILE A 88 9.73 -11.04 -2.17
N ASP A 89 9.27 -12.17 -2.70
CA ASP A 89 9.55 -13.52 -2.20
C ASP A 89 11.04 -13.88 -2.22
N THR A 90 11.83 -13.24 -3.07
CA THR A 90 13.29 -13.40 -3.12
C THR A 90 14.03 -12.64 -2.01
N ASP A 91 13.35 -11.81 -1.21
CA ASP A 91 13.97 -11.13 -0.09
C ASP A 91 14.20 -12.08 1.09
N PRO A 92 15.46 -12.36 1.50
CA PRO A 92 15.73 -13.28 2.60
C PRO A 92 15.23 -12.76 3.96
N ARG A 93 14.86 -11.47 4.04
CA ARG A 93 14.29 -10.84 5.23
C ARG A 93 12.77 -10.92 5.25
N ALA A 94 12.14 -11.43 4.17
CA ALA A 94 10.70 -11.46 4.02
C ALA A 94 10.03 -12.23 5.16
N LYS A 95 9.13 -11.54 5.85
CA LYS A 95 8.25 -12.11 6.89
C LYS A 95 6.88 -11.51 6.71
N GLY A 96 5.85 -12.34 6.63
CA GLY A 96 4.49 -11.87 6.40
C GLY A 96 3.61 -12.92 5.74
N LEU A 97 2.41 -12.50 5.37
CA LEU A 97 1.49 -13.33 4.61
C LEU A 97 1.93 -13.36 3.14
N ALA A 98 2.14 -14.54 2.57
CA ALA A 98 2.26 -14.69 1.12
C ALA A 98 0.92 -14.29 0.47
N CYS A 99 0.93 -13.36 -0.49
CA CYS A 99 -0.28 -12.78 -1.06
C CYS A 99 -1.20 -13.87 -1.63
N PRO A 100 -2.38 -14.15 -1.02
CA PRO A 100 -3.24 -15.26 -1.43
C PRO A 100 -3.76 -15.13 -2.87
N GLU A 101 -3.96 -13.90 -3.33
CA GLU A 101 -4.39 -13.63 -4.72
C GLU A 101 -3.32 -14.04 -5.74
N GLN A 102 -2.06 -13.69 -5.50
CA GLN A 102 -0.95 -14.15 -6.35
C GLN A 102 -0.63 -15.65 -6.19
N GLN A 103 -1.05 -16.26 -5.07
CA GLN A 103 -1.03 -17.72 -4.93
C GLN A 103 -2.16 -18.41 -5.69
N GLY A 104 -3.19 -17.67 -6.15
CA GLY A 104 -4.40 -18.23 -6.74
C GLY A 104 -5.37 -18.82 -5.71
N GLU A 105 -5.16 -18.56 -4.42
CA GLU A 105 -6.02 -19.04 -3.32
C GLU A 105 -7.30 -18.21 -3.17
N LEU A 106 -7.23 -16.91 -3.53
CA LEU A 106 -8.37 -15.99 -3.52
C LEU A 106 -8.50 -15.30 -4.88
N PRO A 107 -9.73 -14.99 -5.34
CA PRO A 107 -9.97 -14.50 -6.69
C PRO A 107 -9.47 -13.08 -6.93
N ASP A 108 -9.45 -12.24 -5.89
CA ASP A 108 -9.01 -10.85 -5.98
C ASP A 108 -8.64 -10.26 -4.61
N CYS A 109 -8.10 -9.04 -4.65
CA CYS A 109 -7.76 -8.27 -3.45
C CYS A 109 -8.99 -7.92 -2.60
N LEU A 110 -10.19 -7.81 -3.19
CA LEU A 110 -11.40 -7.44 -2.45
C LEU A 110 -11.87 -8.58 -1.54
N ALA A 111 -11.80 -9.83 -2.04
CA ALA A 111 -12.05 -11.04 -1.28
C ALA A 111 -11.03 -11.22 -0.14
N CYS A 112 -9.75 -10.93 -0.40
CA CYS A 112 -8.69 -11.03 0.59
C CYS A 112 -8.78 -9.94 1.67
N SER A 113 -8.87 -8.68 1.24
CA SER A 113 -8.92 -7.47 2.07
C SER A 113 -7.72 -7.19 3.00
N TYR A 114 -6.69 -8.04 3.00
CA TYR A 114 -5.55 -7.94 3.90
C TYR A 114 -4.76 -6.62 3.79
N CYS A 115 -4.58 -6.10 2.57
CA CYS A 115 -3.71 -4.95 2.35
C CYS A 115 -4.38 -3.60 2.67
N PHE A 116 -5.71 -3.50 2.56
CA PHE A 116 -6.45 -2.27 2.87
C PHE A 116 -7.29 -2.36 4.15
N LYS A 117 -7.13 -3.47 4.89
CA LYS A 117 -7.47 -3.57 6.30
C LYS A 117 -6.17 -3.60 7.12
N ARG A 118 -6.28 -3.30 8.41
CA ARG A 118 -5.15 -3.44 9.34
C ARG A 118 -4.72 -4.92 9.36
N GLY A 119 -3.46 -5.15 9.01
CA GLY A 119 -2.84 -6.47 8.95
C GLY A 119 -1.32 -6.36 9.12
N GLY A 120 -0.62 -7.47 8.95
CA GLY A 120 0.84 -7.50 8.98
C GLY A 120 1.48 -7.14 7.64
N HIS A 121 2.74 -7.54 7.51
CA HIS A 121 3.52 -7.49 6.28
C HIS A 121 2.98 -8.48 5.24
N VAL A 122 3.25 -8.20 3.96
CA VAL A 122 2.83 -9.03 2.83
C VAL A 122 4.03 -9.40 1.97
N ILE A 123 4.02 -10.59 1.38
CA ILE A 123 5.07 -11.10 0.49
C ILE A 123 4.45 -11.36 -0.88
N PHE A 124 5.05 -10.79 -1.93
CA PHE A 124 4.62 -10.93 -3.32
C PHE A 124 5.56 -11.84 -4.10
N LYS A 125 5.00 -12.64 -5.02
CA LYS A 125 5.78 -13.45 -5.95
C LYS A 125 6.52 -12.57 -6.95
N THR A 126 7.77 -12.94 -7.24
CA THR A 126 8.51 -12.36 -8.37
C THR A 126 8.08 -13.06 -9.66
N HIS A 127 7.81 -12.29 -10.72
CA HIS A 127 7.40 -12.79 -12.04
C HIS A 127 8.58 -12.85 -13.02
#